data_AF-A0A2D6MAT3-F1
#
_entry.id   AF-A0A2D6MAT3-F1
#
_cell.length_a   1.000
_cell.length_b   1.000
_cell.length_c   1.000
_cell.angle_alpha   90.00
_cell.angle_beta   90.00
_cell.angle_gamma   90.00
#
_symmetry.space_group_name_H-M   'P 1'
#
loop_
_entity.id
_entity.type
_entity.pdbx_description
1 polymer ?
#
loop_
_entity_poly.entity_id
_entity_poly.type
_entity_poly.pdbx_seq_one_letter_code
_entity_poly.pdbx_strand_id
1 'polypeptide(L)'
;MSPEQEYRMLYQRMAQLCEEQGWGDPFSYARSKEIYAATVLGHRVAASFSGADAFNQAGEPVEYKSTIATTPKGSYTGISVQETWAEQERYLFEEKLAKYPEHYYNRFEGGRLAESWRMRGETVYDTLLPKLKKKFPDVLKKKDPRLSANITWTEIQKLGAPVELK
;
A
#
# COMPACT_ATOMS: atom_id res chain seq x y z
N MET A 1 -20.35 -13.66 28.90
CA MET A 1 -20.07 -12.38 28.21
C MET A 1 -20.95 -12.36 26.97
N SER A 2 -21.68 -11.27 26.73
CA SER A 2 -22.47 -11.14 25.49
C SER A 2 -21.56 -10.81 24.29
N PRO A 3 -21.98 -11.08 23.05
CA PRO A 3 -21.22 -10.69 21.86
C PRO A 3 -20.84 -9.20 21.83
N GLU A 4 -21.70 -8.31 22.31
CA GLU A 4 -21.45 -6.86 22.38
C GLU A 4 -20.42 -6.49 23.44
N GLN A 5 -20.36 -7.25 24.54
CA GLN A 5 -19.32 -7.08 25.56
C GLN A 5 -17.97 -7.56 25.03
N GLU A 6 -17.95 -8.72 24.37
CA GLU A 6 -16.73 -9.29 23.77
C GLU A 6 -16.17 -8.38 22.69
N TYR A 7 -17.01 -7.89 21.77
CA TYR A 7 -16.60 -6.97 20.71
C TYR A 7 -15.97 -5.69 21.28
N ARG A 8 -16.59 -5.07 22.29
CA ARG A 8 -16.06 -3.85 22.93
C ARG A 8 -14.71 -4.10 23.60
N MET A 9 -14.58 -5.23 24.30
CA MET A 9 -13.32 -5.62 24.93
C MET A 9 -12.21 -5.82 23.88
N LEU A 10 -12.50 -6.54 22.79
CA LEU A 10 -11.53 -6.75 21.70
C LEU A 10 -11.15 -5.44 21.02
N TYR A 11 -12.13 -4.56 20.77
CA TYR A 11 -11.91 -3.24 20.20
C TYR A 11 -10.96 -2.40 21.06
N GLN A 12 -11.25 -2.30 22.36
CA GLN A 12 -10.44 -1.54 23.32
C GLN A 12 -9.05 -2.14 23.47
N ARG A 13 -8.94 -3.47 23.52
CA ARG A 13 -7.64 -4.14 23.64
C ARG A 13 -6.77 -3.90 22.41
N MET A 14 -7.35 -3.90 21.21
CA MET A 14 -6.60 -3.63 19.99
C MET A 14 -6.13 -2.18 19.91
N ALA A 15 -6.98 -1.22 20.29
CA ALA A 15 -6.59 0.19 20.38
C ALA A 15 -5.43 0.39 21.38
N GLN A 16 -5.55 -0.16 22.59
CA GLN A 16 -4.52 -0.07 23.62
C GLN A 16 -3.19 -0.70 23.15
N LEU A 17 -3.23 -1.87 22.53
CA LEU A 17 -2.03 -2.51 21.99
C LEU A 17 -1.31 -1.62 20.97
N CYS A 18 -2.07 -0.99 20.07
CA CYS A 18 -1.47 -0.12 19.06
C CYS A 18 -0.93 1.19 19.65
N GLU A 19 -1.57 1.73 20.69
CA GLU A 19 -1.06 2.86 21.45
C GLU A 19 0.27 2.52 22.16
N GLU A 20 0.33 1.38 22.87
CA GLU A 20 1.52 0.87 23.55
C GLU A 20 2.72 0.68 22.60
N GLN A 21 2.45 0.31 21.34
CA GLN A 21 3.48 0.09 20.32
C GLN A 21 3.77 1.33 19.45
N GLY A 22 3.04 2.42 19.64
CA GLY A 22 3.15 3.61 18.78
C GLY A 22 2.70 3.37 17.33
N TRP A 23 1.77 2.45 17.10
CA TRP A 23 1.23 2.12 15.77
C TRP A 23 0.03 2.99 15.36
N GLY A 24 -0.42 3.89 16.24
CA GLY A 24 -1.56 4.77 16.02
C GLY A 24 -2.91 4.05 16.15
N ASP A 25 -3.98 4.68 15.66
CA ASP A 25 -5.32 4.11 15.65
C ASP A 25 -5.46 2.96 14.63
N PRO A 26 -5.67 1.70 15.07
CA PRO A 26 -5.82 0.57 14.16
C PRO A 26 -7.11 0.62 13.33
N PHE A 27 -8.10 1.41 13.73
CA PHE A 27 -9.40 1.51 13.04
C PHE A 27 -9.42 2.61 11.97
N SER A 28 -8.35 3.39 11.86
CA SER A 28 -8.12 4.30 10.74
C SER A 28 -7.95 3.54 9.43
N TYR A 29 -8.22 4.21 8.30
CA TYR A 29 -8.36 3.57 6.99
C TYR A 29 -7.17 2.67 6.65
N ALA A 30 -7.44 1.40 6.36
CA ALA A 30 -6.48 0.33 6.04
C ALA A 30 -5.44 -0.02 7.12
N ARG A 31 -5.36 0.73 8.22
CA ARG A 31 -4.28 0.64 9.20
C ARG A 31 -4.11 -0.73 9.84
N SER A 32 -5.20 -1.34 10.29
CA SER A 32 -5.17 -2.70 10.85
C SER A 32 -4.55 -3.72 9.87
N LYS A 33 -4.78 -3.58 8.56
CA LYS A 33 -4.21 -4.50 7.56
C LYS A 33 -2.73 -4.24 7.34
N GLU A 34 -2.28 -2.99 7.39
CA GLU A 34 -0.85 -2.66 7.35
C GLU A 34 -0.12 -3.25 8.55
N ILE A 35 -0.65 -3.05 9.75
CA ILE A 35 -0.11 -3.61 11.00
C ILE A 35 -0.01 -5.13 10.88
N TYR A 36 -1.11 -5.79 10.49
CA TYR A 36 -1.14 -7.25 10.32
C TYR A 36 -0.13 -7.72 9.27
N ALA A 37 -0.08 -7.05 8.10
CA ALA A 37 0.85 -7.44 7.04
C ALA A 37 2.30 -7.26 7.50
N ALA A 38 2.62 -6.16 8.17
CA ALA A 38 3.96 -5.91 8.67
C ALA A 38 4.40 -6.99 9.67
N THR A 39 3.55 -7.39 10.61
CA THR A 39 3.91 -8.42 11.60
C THR A 39 4.14 -9.79 10.95
N VAL A 40 3.30 -10.19 10.00
CA VAL A 40 3.44 -11.47 9.28
C VAL A 40 4.66 -11.47 8.36
N LEU A 41 4.95 -10.36 7.69
CA LEU A 41 6.11 -10.22 6.80
C LEU A 41 7.42 -10.02 7.56
N GLY A 42 7.37 -9.85 8.89
CA GLY A 42 8.54 -9.56 9.72
C GLY A 42 9.12 -8.16 9.48
N HIS A 43 8.27 -7.22 9.08
CA HIS A 43 8.58 -5.81 8.91
C HIS A 43 8.31 -5.05 10.21
N ARG A 44 8.89 -3.85 10.32
CA ARG A 44 8.56 -2.92 11.39
C ARG A 44 7.44 -1.99 10.93
N VAL A 45 6.36 -1.91 11.69
CA VAL A 45 5.23 -1.00 11.44
C VAL A 45 5.72 0.45 11.43
N ALA A 46 5.29 1.26 10.45
CA ALA A 46 5.61 2.68 10.42
C ALA A 46 4.90 3.44 11.56
N ALA A 47 5.53 4.45 12.16
CA ALA A 47 4.93 5.18 13.28
C ALA A 47 3.85 6.20 12.84
N SER A 48 3.96 6.71 11.59
CA SER A 48 3.07 7.72 11.04
C SER A 48 2.09 7.13 10.01
N PHE A 49 0.94 7.79 9.86
CA PHE A 49 -0.02 7.53 8.78
C PHE A 49 0.39 8.14 7.44
N SER A 50 1.40 9.01 7.44
CA SER A 50 1.95 9.63 6.24
C SER A 50 3.29 9.00 5.89
N GLY A 51 3.45 8.62 4.62
CA GLY A 51 4.68 8.04 4.10
C GLY A 51 4.58 6.54 3.92
N ALA A 52 5.60 5.81 4.34
CA ALA A 52 5.72 4.37 4.19
C ALA A 52 4.69 3.62 5.06
N ASP A 53 4.24 2.46 4.59
CA ASP A 53 3.34 1.61 5.37
C ASP A 53 4.11 0.81 6.43
N ALA A 54 5.34 0.39 6.09
CA ALA A 54 6.23 -0.33 6.98
C ALA A 54 7.70 -0.13 6.59
N PHE A 55 8.60 -0.76 7.34
CA PHE A 55 10.03 -0.84 7.04
C PHE A 55 10.47 -2.31 6.95
N ASN A 56 11.17 -2.68 5.89
CA ASN A 56 11.68 -4.04 5.69
C ASN A 56 12.85 -4.37 6.66
N GLN A 57 13.44 -5.55 6.53
CA GLN A 57 14.56 -5.99 7.38
C GLN A 57 15.83 -5.15 7.22
N ALA A 58 16.02 -4.52 6.06
CA ALA A 58 17.12 -3.57 5.82
C ALA A 58 16.83 -2.17 6.40
N GLY A 59 15.64 -1.94 6.95
CA GLY A 59 15.21 -0.65 7.45
C GLY A 59 14.71 0.31 6.36
N GLU A 60 14.50 -0.18 5.14
CA GLU A 60 14.01 0.63 4.02
C GLU A 60 12.48 0.75 4.06
N PRO A 61 11.93 1.91 3.66
CA PRO A 61 10.49 2.11 3.63
C PRO A 61 9.82 1.30 2.53
N VAL A 62 8.68 0.68 2.82
CA VAL A 62 7.91 -0.11 1.83
C VAL A 62 6.47 0.38 1.72
N GLU A 63 5.88 0.15 0.54
CA GLU A 63 4.48 0.45 0.25
C GLU A 63 3.68 -0.85 0.17
N TYR A 64 2.48 -0.85 0.72
CA TYR A 64 1.52 -1.94 0.71
C TYR A 64 0.29 -1.57 -0.14
N LYS A 65 -0.17 -2.55 -0.91
CA LYS A 65 -1.45 -2.51 -1.64
C LYS A 65 -2.24 -3.73 -1.23
N SER A 66 -3.26 -3.50 -0.41
CA SER A 66 -4.08 -4.57 0.15
C SER A 66 -5.41 -4.71 -0.59
N THR A 67 -5.86 -5.95 -0.78
CA THR A 67 -7.17 -6.25 -1.36
C THR A 67 -7.84 -7.42 -0.65
N ILE A 68 -9.18 -7.49 -0.73
CA ILE A 68 -9.99 -8.65 -0.31
C ILE A 68 -10.56 -9.40 -1.51
N ALA A 69 -10.14 -9.03 -2.73
CA ALA A 69 -10.53 -9.73 -3.94
C ALA A 69 -9.85 -11.11 -4.00
N THR A 70 -10.31 -11.95 -4.94
CA THR A 70 -9.77 -13.31 -5.14
C THR A 70 -8.32 -13.33 -5.60
N THR A 71 -7.79 -12.23 -6.14
CA THR A 71 -6.41 -12.12 -6.63
C THR A 71 -5.76 -10.80 -6.16
N PRO A 72 -4.44 -10.79 -5.92
CA PRO A 72 -3.70 -9.56 -5.63
C PRO A 72 -3.82 -8.53 -6.76
N LYS A 73 -3.98 -7.25 -6.38
CA LYS A 73 -3.97 -6.11 -7.29
C LYS A 73 -3.59 -4.85 -6.53
N GLY A 74 -3.05 -3.84 -7.21
CA GLY A 74 -2.74 -2.56 -6.58
C GLY A 74 -3.33 -1.38 -7.33
N SER A 75 -3.98 -0.50 -6.58
CA SER A 75 -4.50 0.76 -7.09
C SER A 75 -3.65 1.92 -6.61
N TYR A 76 -3.20 2.73 -7.56
CA TYR A 76 -2.45 3.95 -7.33
C TYR A 76 -3.35 5.10 -7.72
N THR A 77 -4.05 5.66 -6.75
CA THR A 77 -5.06 6.71 -6.93
C THR A 77 -4.62 8.00 -6.23
N GLY A 78 -5.29 9.11 -6.54
CA GLY A 78 -5.01 10.39 -5.89
C GLY A 78 -3.62 10.96 -6.18
N ILE A 79 -2.93 10.48 -7.22
CA ILE A 79 -1.62 11.00 -7.60
C ILE A 79 -1.78 12.46 -8.03
N SER A 80 -1.10 13.36 -7.30
CA SER A 80 -1.04 14.78 -7.64
C SER A 80 -0.48 14.99 -9.05
N VAL A 81 -1.08 15.92 -9.78
CA VAL A 81 -0.70 16.26 -11.15
C VAL A 81 0.26 17.44 -11.13
N GLN A 82 1.34 17.33 -11.90
CA GLN A 82 2.34 18.39 -12.07
C GLN A 82 2.07 19.20 -13.35
N GLU A 83 2.71 20.36 -13.48
CA GLU A 83 2.47 21.29 -14.61
C GLU A 83 2.89 20.69 -15.95
N THR A 84 4.06 20.04 -15.99
CA THR A 84 4.58 19.40 -17.19
C THR A 84 4.74 17.88 -17.03
N TRP A 85 4.78 17.16 -18.16
CA TRP A 85 5.05 15.72 -18.12
C TRP A 85 6.43 15.40 -17.56
N ALA A 86 7.44 16.22 -17.85
CA ALA A 86 8.80 16.02 -17.34
C ALA A 86 8.84 16.11 -15.80
N GLU A 87 8.12 17.07 -15.22
CA GLU A 87 7.98 17.18 -13.75
C GLU A 87 7.12 16.05 -13.18
N GLN A 88 6.08 15.64 -13.90
CA GLN A 88 5.25 14.51 -13.51
C GLN A 88 6.07 13.23 -13.42
N GLU A 89 6.93 12.98 -14.41
CA GLU A 89 7.82 11.83 -14.48
C GLU A 89 8.81 11.83 -13.30
N ARG A 90 9.48 12.97 -13.05
CA ARG A 90 10.36 13.15 -11.90
C ARG A 90 9.64 12.89 -10.57
N TYR A 91 8.47 13.50 -10.37
CA TYR A 91 7.66 13.32 -9.17
C TYR A 91 7.23 11.85 -8.97
N LEU A 92 6.84 11.17 -10.06
CA LEU A 92 6.47 9.75 -10.00
C LEU A 92 7.64 8.87 -9.57
N PHE A 93 8.85 9.16 -10.04
CA PHE A 93 10.04 8.39 -9.69
C PHE A 93 10.51 8.72 -8.27
N GLU A 94 10.87 9.98 -8.02
CA GLU A 94 11.58 10.41 -6.81
C GLU A 94 10.68 10.46 -5.58
N GLU A 95 9.41 10.81 -5.75
CA GLU A 95 8.56 11.18 -4.61
C GLU A 95 7.35 10.27 -4.38
N LYS A 96 6.95 9.48 -5.39
CA LYS A 96 5.67 8.75 -5.33
C LYS A 96 5.75 7.24 -5.48
N LEU A 97 6.37 6.72 -6.52
CA LEU A 97 6.37 5.30 -6.86
C LEU A 97 7.72 4.65 -6.51
N ALA A 98 8.80 5.08 -7.18
CA ALA A 98 10.12 4.45 -6.99
C ALA A 98 10.84 4.90 -5.70
N LYS A 99 10.31 5.92 -5.01
CA LYS A 99 10.69 6.31 -3.64
C LYS A 99 10.73 5.13 -2.67
N TYR A 100 9.81 4.17 -2.83
CA TYR A 100 9.76 2.95 -2.04
C TYR A 100 10.43 1.81 -2.81
N PRO A 101 11.56 1.26 -2.33
CA PRO A 101 12.28 0.21 -3.03
C PRO A 101 11.43 -1.04 -3.29
N GLU A 102 10.47 -1.33 -2.40
CA GLU A 102 9.62 -2.51 -2.47
C GLU A 102 8.14 -2.14 -2.30
N HIS A 103 7.30 -2.73 -3.15
CA HIS A 103 5.84 -2.65 -3.10
C HIS A 103 5.27 -4.05 -2.89
N TYR A 104 4.42 -4.21 -1.89
CA TYR A 104 3.79 -5.49 -1.57
C TYR A 104 2.31 -5.47 -1.95
N TYR A 105 1.85 -6.54 -2.59
CA TYR A 105 0.47 -6.75 -2.99
C TYR A 105 -0.14 -7.83 -2.12
N ASN A 106 -0.87 -7.40 -1.10
CA ASN A 106 -1.40 -8.22 -0.03
C ASN A 106 -2.85 -8.64 -0.32
N ARG A 107 -3.12 -9.94 -0.31
CA ARG A 107 -4.49 -10.47 -0.39
C ARG A 107 -4.93 -10.91 1.00
N PHE A 108 -6.00 -10.30 1.49
CA PHE A 108 -6.63 -10.68 2.74
C PHE A 108 -7.87 -11.55 2.50
N GLU A 109 -7.99 -12.61 3.28
CA GLU A 109 -9.13 -13.53 3.25
C GLU A 109 -9.44 -13.98 4.68
N GLY A 110 -10.72 -13.94 5.08
CA GLY A 110 -11.14 -14.37 6.41
C GLY A 110 -10.45 -13.64 7.57
N GLY A 111 -10.06 -12.39 7.37
CA GLY A 111 -9.34 -11.58 8.38
C GLY A 111 -7.85 -11.90 8.51
N ARG A 112 -7.25 -12.64 7.57
CA ARG A 112 -5.84 -13.05 7.58
C ARG A 112 -5.15 -12.60 6.31
N LEU A 113 -3.84 -12.35 6.37
CA LEU A 113 -3.01 -12.22 5.17
C LEU A 113 -2.85 -13.60 4.54
N ALA A 114 -3.52 -13.83 3.42
CA ALA A 114 -3.55 -15.12 2.76
C ALA A 114 -2.42 -15.28 1.73
N GLU A 115 -1.98 -14.18 1.15
CA GLU A 115 -0.95 -14.16 0.11
C GLU A 115 -0.31 -12.77 0.03
N SER A 116 0.99 -12.71 -0.25
CA SER A 116 1.69 -11.46 -0.50
C SER A 116 2.70 -11.64 -1.64
N TRP A 117 2.79 -10.63 -2.50
CA TRP A 117 3.74 -10.56 -3.60
C TRP A 117 4.53 -9.27 -3.53
N ARG A 118 5.83 -9.33 -3.80
CA ARG A 118 6.71 -8.18 -3.81
C ARG A 118 7.10 -7.81 -5.24
N MET A 119 7.06 -6.51 -5.56
CA MET A 119 7.68 -5.93 -6.75
C MET A 119 8.66 -4.83 -6.36
N ARG A 120 9.71 -4.62 -7.16
CA ARG A 120 10.60 -3.47 -7.02
C ARG A 120 9.87 -2.16 -7.37
N GLY A 121 10.16 -1.07 -6.66
CA GLY A 121 9.58 0.24 -6.90
C GLY A 121 9.80 0.77 -8.31
N GLU A 122 11.02 0.60 -8.85
CA GLU A 122 11.34 0.92 -10.24
C GLU A 122 10.48 0.12 -11.24
N THR A 123 10.28 -1.19 -11.00
CA THR A 123 9.43 -2.02 -11.84
C THR A 123 7.97 -1.58 -11.80
N VAL A 124 7.48 -1.16 -10.62
CA VAL A 124 6.14 -0.56 -10.49
C VAL A 124 6.06 0.75 -11.28
N TYR A 125 7.06 1.62 -11.14
CA TYR A 125 7.15 2.88 -11.88
C TYR A 125 7.09 2.63 -13.40
N ASP A 126 7.96 1.77 -13.94
CA ASP A 126 8.02 1.46 -15.38
C ASP A 126 6.69 0.90 -15.90
N THR A 127 6.02 0.08 -15.09
CA THR A 127 4.73 -0.51 -15.45
C THR A 127 3.60 0.52 -15.46
N LEU A 128 3.63 1.51 -14.56
CA LEU A 128 2.59 2.53 -14.44
C LEU A 128 2.82 3.74 -15.34
N LEU A 129 4.07 4.09 -15.62
CA LEU A 129 4.44 5.29 -16.37
C LEU A 129 3.69 5.42 -17.72
N PRO A 130 3.65 4.42 -18.62
CA PRO A 130 2.93 4.55 -19.89
C PRO A 130 1.41 4.71 -19.68
N LYS A 131 0.84 4.07 -18.65
CA LYS A 131 -0.59 4.17 -18.32
C LYS A 131 -0.94 5.58 -17.82
N LEU A 132 -0.06 6.17 -17.02
CA LEU A 132 -0.22 7.52 -16.47
C LEU A 132 0.01 8.59 -17.55
N LYS A 133 1.04 8.43 -18.39
CA LYS A 133 1.35 9.32 -19.52
C LYS A 133 0.17 9.47 -20.46
N LYS A 134 -0.46 8.35 -20.81
CA LYS A 134 -1.65 8.34 -21.68
C LYS A 134 -2.81 9.16 -21.10
N LYS A 135 -2.95 9.22 -19.77
CA LYS A 135 -4.05 9.94 -19.09
C LYS A 135 -3.74 11.41 -18.79
N PHE A 136 -2.46 11.78 -18.75
CA PHE A 136 -2.01 13.10 -18.29
C PHE A 136 -2.69 14.28 -19.00
N PRO A 137 -2.80 14.33 -20.36
CA PRO A 137 -3.39 15.47 -21.05
C PRO A 137 -4.88 15.69 -20.73
N ASP A 138 -5.60 14.62 -20.45
CA ASP A 138 -7.05 14.68 -20.18
C ASP A 138 -7.35 14.97 -18.72
N VAL A 139 -6.49 14.53 -17.81
CA VAL A 139 -6.65 14.80 -16.37
C VAL A 139 -6.46 16.28 -16.07
N LEU A 140 -5.53 16.97 -16.75
CA LEU A 140 -5.29 18.41 -16.58
C LEU A 140 -6.51 19.29 -16.84
N LYS A 141 -7.50 18.80 -17.60
CA LYS A 141 -8.74 19.53 -17.93
C LYS A 141 -9.79 19.45 -16.82
N LYS A 142 -9.55 18.65 -15.78
CA LYS A 142 -10.52 18.42 -14.69
C LYS A 142 -10.40 19.48 -13.60
N LYS A 143 -11.50 19.70 -12.86
CA LYS A 143 -11.55 20.61 -11.71
C LYS A 143 -10.59 20.22 -10.58
N ASP A 144 -10.45 18.93 -10.30
CA ASP A 144 -9.46 18.36 -9.38
C ASP A 144 -8.63 17.32 -10.16
N PRO A 145 -7.50 17.73 -10.75
CA PRO A 145 -6.69 16.86 -11.60
C PRO A 145 -5.92 15.86 -10.73
N ARG A 146 -6.36 14.60 -10.74
CA ARG A 146 -5.67 13.46 -10.11
C ARG A 146 -5.45 12.33 -11.09
N LEU A 147 -4.23 11.83 -11.15
CA LEU A 147 -3.91 10.64 -11.90
C LEU A 147 -4.27 9.37 -11.12
N SER A 148 -4.58 8.33 -11.88
CA SER A 148 -4.74 6.99 -11.33
C SER A 148 -4.35 5.91 -12.33
N ALA A 149 -3.78 4.83 -11.82
CA ALA A 149 -3.50 3.62 -12.58
C ALA A 149 -3.51 2.40 -11.65
N ASN A 150 -3.62 1.22 -12.24
CA ASN A 150 -3.60 -0.04 -11.51
C ASN A 150 -2.45 -0.92 -11.98
N ILE A 151 -1.87 -1.65 -11.04
CA ILE A 151 -1.09 -2.86 -11.28
C ILE A 151 -2.06 -4.04 -11.18
N THR A 152 -2.13 -4.80 -12.26
CA THR A 152 -3.02 -5.95 -12.42
C THR A 152 -2.38 -7.23 -11.86
N TRP A 153 -3.21 -8.25 -11.61
CA TRP A 153 -2.71 -9.55 -11.16
C TRP A 153 -1.69 -10.16 -12.14
N THR A 154 -1.97 -10.12 -13.44
CA THR A 154 -1.05 -10.64 -14.46
C THR A 154 0.31 -9.94 -14.45
N GLU A 155 0.34 -8.64 -14.18
CA GLU A 155 1.61 -7.89 -14.05
C GLU A 155 2.37 -8.30 -12.79
N ILE A 156 1.66 -8.52 -11.68
CA ILE A 156 2.27 -9.00 -10.42
C ILE A 156 2.86 -10.40 -10.61
N GLN A 157 2.15 -11.31 -11.26
CA GLN A 157 2.66 -12.65 -11.53
C GLN A 157 3.90 -12.64 -12.44
N LYS A 158 3.93 -11.73 -13.42
CA LYS A 158 5.02 -11.65 -14.39
C LYS A 158 6.27 -10.97 -13.83
N LEU A 159 6.09 -9.94 -13.00
CA LEU A 159 7.14 -9.00 -12.63
C LEU A 159 7.45 -9.00 -11.13
N GLY A 160 6.61 -9.62 -10.32
CA GLY A 160 6.79 -9.78 -8.88
C GLY A 160 7.25 -11.18 -8.50
N ALA A 161 7.48 -11.35 -7.20
CA ALA A 161 7.79 -12.64 -6.60
C ALA A 161 6.87 -12.88 -5.39
N PRO A 162 6.41 -14.11 -5.15
CA PRO A 162 5.65 -14.44 -3.94
C PRO A 162 6.55 -14.28 -2.71
N VAL A 163 5.94 -13.93 -1.58
CA VAL A 163 6.62 -13.77 -0.30
C VAL A 163 6.12 -14.83 0.67
N GLU A 164 7.04 -15.48 1.36
CA GLU A 164 6.72 -16.44 2.40
C GLU A 164 6.15 -15.72 3.63
N LEU A 165 5.00 -16.19 4.12
CA LEU A 165 4.31 -15.65 5.28
C LEU A 165 4.73 -16.43 6.53
N LYS A 166 4.95 -15.73 7.65
CA LYS A 166 5.31 -16.32 8.94
C LYS A 166 4.11 -16.80 9.74
#